data_AF-A0A942QJU1-F1
#
_entry.id   AF-A0A942QJU1-F1
#
_cell.length_a   1.000
_cell.length_b   1.000
_cell.length_c   1.000
_cell.angle_alpha   90.00
_cell.angle_beta   90.00
_cell.angle_gamma   90.00
#
_symmetry.space_group_name_H-M   'P 1'
#
loop_
_entity.id
_entity.type
_entity.pdbx_description
1 polymer ?
#
loop_
_entity_poly.entity_id
_entity_poly.type
_entity_poly.pdbx_seq_one_letter_code
_entity_poly.pdbx_strand_id
1 'polypeptide(L)'
;MIRSTDIQAAALVSMDGFVMASALPEGMQEDRVGAMSAAILGLGERAAAELGRGHLTQVFIEGEGGYVILISAGERGVLTALTLEDSKVGLVLYDMKAAAAEMAAILG
;
A
#
# COMPACT_ATOMS: atom_id res chain seq x y z
N MET A 1 -7.21 10.06 -6.79
CA MET A 1 -5.95 10.83 -6.65
C MET A 1 -5.79 11.15 -5.17
N ILE A 2 -4.74 10.64 -4.52
CA ILE A 2 -4.57 10.83 -3.07
C ILE A 2 -4.25 12.30 -2.79
N ARG A 3 -4.97 12.93 -1.85
CA ARG A 3 -4.87 14.37 -1.53
C ARG A 3 -4.21 14.60 -0.17
N SER A 4 -3.07 13.95 0.07
CA SER A 4 -2.28 14.18 1.29
C SER A 4 -0.90 14.69 0.92
N THR A 5 -0.54 15.86 1.46
CA THR A 5 0.81 16.45 1.36
C THR A 5 1.88 15.62 2.06
N ASP A 6 1.48 14.65 2.87
CA ASP A 6 2.36 13.86 3.72
C ASP A 6 2.80 12.54 3.04
N ILE A 7 2.28 12.25 1.84
CA ILE A 7 2.66 11.09 1.03
C ILE A 7 3.76 11.48 0.05
N GLN A 8 4.89 10.79 0.14
CA GLN A 8 6.04 11.00 -0.73
C GLN A 8 5.97 10.19 -2.02
N ALA A 9 5.36 9.01 -1.93
CA ALA A 9 5.26 8.07 -3.03
C ALA A 9 4.02 7.20 -2.86
N ALA A 10 3.38 6.83 -3.95
CA ALA A 10 2.32 5.82 -3.96
C ALA A 10 2.41 4.93 -5.19
N ALA A 11 2.00 3.67 -5.06
CA ALA A 11 1.89 2.73 -6.16
C ALA A 11 0.69 1.81 -5.97
N LEU A 12 -0.03 1.54 -7.05
CA LEU A 12 -1.00 0.46 -7.12
C LEU A 12 -0.31 -0.75 -7.73
N VAL A 13 -0.27 -1.86 -7.00
CA VAL A 13 0.45 -3.08 -7.35
C VAL A 13 -0.52 -4.25 -7.40
N SER A 14 -0.37 -5.16 -8.35
CA SER A 14 -1.11 -6.42 -8.37
C SER A 14 -0.66 -7.37 -7.25
N MET A 15 -1.47 -8.39 -6.95
CA MET A 15 -1.09 -9.45 -6.01
C MET A 15 0.17 -10.23 -6.46
N ASP A 16 0.48 -10.21 -7.76
CA ASP A 16 1.67 -10.83 -8.34
C ASP A 16 2.91 -9.90 -8.34
N GLY A 17 2.77 -8.65 -7.89
CA GLY A 17 3.87 -7.69 -7.78
C GLY A 17 4.08 -6.80 -9.00
N PHE A 18 3.18 -6.80 -9.97
CA PHE A 18 3.24 -5.89 -11.12
C PHE A 18 2.65 -4.52 -10.76
N VAL A 19 3.39 -3.46 -11.02
CA VAL A 19 2.91 -2.09 -10.82
C VAL A 19 1.88 -1.75 -11.90
N MET A 20 0.65 -1.41 -11.49
CA MET A 20 -0.43 -0.98 -12.38
C MET A 20 -0.42 0.54 -12.58
N ALA A 21 -0.07 1.28 -11.54
CA ALA A 21 0.07 2.74 -11.57
C ALA A 21 1.02 3.18 -10.46
N SER A 22 1.77 4.26 -10.69
CA SER A 22 2.70 4.78 -9.71
C SER A 22 2.75 6.31 -9.73
N ALA A 23 3.07 6.88 -8.58
CA ALA A 23 3.46 8.26 -8.39
C ALA A 23 4.69 8.23 -7.48
N LEU A 24 5.84 7.91 -8.07
CA LEU A 24 7.11 7.75 -7.38
C LEU A 24 8.07 8.91 -7.73
N PRO A 25 8.90 9.37 -6.77
CA PRO A 25 9.92 10.38 -7.04
C PRO A 25 11.05 9.82 -7.92
N GLU A 26 11.80 10.72 -8.57
CA GLU A 26 12.97 10.34 -9.36
C GLU A 26 13.97 9.53 -8.52
N GLY A 27 14.47 8.42 -9.08
CA GLY A 27 15.40 7.51 -8.40
C GLY A 27 14.75 6.31 -7.70
N MET A 28 13.42 6.32 -7.50
CA MET A 28 12.70 5.14 -7.02
C MET A 28 12.23 4.28 -8.18
N GLN A 29 12.50 2.97 -8.12
CA GLN A 29 12.16 2.04 -9.18
C GLN A 29 10.82 1.35 -8.89
N GLU A 30 9.88 1.47 -9.83
CA GLU A 30 8.56 0.82 -9.77
C GLU A 30 8.68 -0.68 -9.51
N ASP A 31 9.54 -1.38 -10.26
CA ASP A 31 9.76 -2.83 -10.12
C ASP A 31 10.16 -3.25 -8.70
N ARG A 32 10.98 -2.43 -8.03
CA ARG A 32 11.39 -2.70 -6.64
C ARG A 32 10.21 -2.53 -5.69
N VAL A 33 9.45 -1.45 -5.84
CA VAL A 33 8.25 -1.20 -5.01
C VAL A 33 7.22 -2.31 -5.20
N GLY A 34 7.01 -2.75 -6.44
CA GLY A 34 6.11 -3.86 -6.77
C GLY A 34 6.53 -5.18 -6.12
N ALA A 35 7.81 -5.56 -6.30
CA ALA A 35 8.35 -6.79 -5.73
C ALA A 35 8.30 -6.81 -4.19
N MET A 36 8.68 -5.71 -3.54
CA MET A 36 8.60 -5.59 -2.08
C MET A 36 7.16 -5.66 -1.58
N SER A 37 6.23 -4.99 -2.28
CA SER A 37 4.81 -5.01 -1.91
C SER A 37 4.25 -6.43 -1.99
N ALA A 38 4.49 -7.15 -3.08
CA ALA A 38 4.05 -8.54 -3.22
C ALA A 38 4.63 -9.47 -2.15
N ALA A 39 5.92 -9.34 -1.82
CA ALA A 39 6.56 -10.13 -0.77
C ALA A 39 5.91 -9.88 0.60
N ILE A 40 5.68 -8.61 0.96
CA ILE A 40 5.05 -8.21 2.22
C ILE A 40 3.61 -8.74 2.28
N LEU A 41 2.85 -8.62 1.19
CA LEU A 41 1.47 -9.10 1.12
C LEU A 41 1.37 -10.62 1.26
N GLY A 42 2.22 -11.36 0.55
CA GLY A 42 2.24 -12.82 0.64
C GLY A 42 2.52 -13.31 2.06
N LEU A 43 3.47 -12.67 2.75
CA LEU A 43 3.76 -12.98 4.15
C LEU A 43 2.63 -12.52 5.09
N GLY A 44 2.06 -11.34 4.86
CA GLY A 44 0.97 -10.78 5.65
C GLY A 44 -0.31 -11.60 5.58
N GLU A 45 -0.72 -12.03 4.38
CA GLU A 45 -1.90 -12.87 4.18
C GLU A 45 -1.72 -14.21 4.89
N ARG A 46 -0.54 -14.82 4.75
CA ARG A 46 -0.21 -16.06 5.44
C ARG A 46 -0.25 -15.90 6.97
N ALA A 47 0.35 -14.84 7.50
CA ALA A 47 0.33 -14.55 8.92
C ALA A 47 -1.09 -14.29 9.43
N ALA A 48 -1.90 -13.53 8.69
CA ALA A 48 -3.29 -13.27 9.03
C ALA A 48 -4.13 -14.56 9.06
N ALA A 49 -3.95 -15.44 8.08
CA ALA A 49 -4.62 -16.73 8.04
C ALA A 49 -4.18 -17.66 9.20
N GLU A 50 -2.87 -17.87 9.37
CA GLU A 50 -2.33 -18.80 10.38
C GLU A 50 -2.61 -18.33 11.82
N LEU A 51 -2.66 -17.01 12.07
CA LEU A 51 -2.98 -16.44 13.38
C LEU A 51 -4.49 -16.20 13.57
N GLY A 52 -5.34 -16.72 12.67
CA GLY A 52 -6.80 -16.65 12.78
C GLY A 52 -7.35 -15.23 12.77
N ARG A 53 -6.75 -14.33 11.97
CA ARG A 53 -7.24 -12.96 11.69
C ARG A 53 -8.06 -12.87 10.39
N GLY A 54 -8.08 -13.93 9.60
CA GLY A 54 -8.78 -13.98 8.31
C GLY A 54 -7.93 -13.36 7.20
N HIS A 55 -8.55 -12.58 6.32
CA HIS A 55 -7.89 -11.92 5.19
C HIS A 55 -7.12 -10.67 5.62
N LEU A 56 -5.97 -10.44 4.97
CA LEU A 56 -5.19 -9.23 5.17
C LEU A 56 -5.93 -8.03 4.56
N THR A 57 -6.19 -7.02 5.39
CA THR A 57 -6.80 -5.78 4.93
C THR A 57 -5.77 -4.68 4.67
N GLN A 58 -4.76 -4.61 5.54
CA GLN A 58 -3.71 -3.60 5.47
C GLN A 58 -2.44 -4.06 6.20
N VAL A 59 -1.30 -3.53 5.78
CA VAL A 59 -0.01 -3.65 6.48
C VAL A 59 0.51 -2.25 6.79
N PHE A 60 1.10 -2.11 7.98
CA PHE A 60 1.72 -0.88 8.44
C PHE A 60 3.13 -1.19 8.92
N ILE A 61 4.12 -0.53 8.31
CA ILE A 61 5.53 -0.67 8.67
C ILE A 61 6.02 0.71 9.09
N GLU A 62 6.49 0.81 10.33
CA GLU A 62 7.14 2.00 10.87
C GLU A 62 8.65 1.79 10.81
N GLY A 63 9.35 2.77 10.24
CA GLY A 63 10.79 2.88 10.28
C GLY A 63 11.21 4.27 10.73
N GLU A 64 12.49 4.45 10.99
CA GLU A 64 13.04 5.74 11.45
C GLU A 64 12.77 6.89 10.46
N GLY A 65 12.57 6.60 9.17
CA GLY A 65 12.28 7.61 8.15
C GLY A 65 10.78 7.88 7.91
N GLY A 66 9.89 7.22 8.64
CA GLY A 66 8.44 7.29 8.45
C GLY A 66 7.80 5.94 8.14
N TYR A 67 6.68 5.96 7.41
CA TYR A 67 5.80 4.81 7.31
C TYR A 67 5.64 4.29 5.89
N VAL A 68 5.60 2.96 5.76
CA VAL A 68 5.12 2.26 4.57
C VAL A 68 3.76 1.66 4.90
N ILE A 69 2.76 2.03 4.10
CA ILE A 69 1.37 1.61 4.28
C ILE A 69 0.94 0.85 3.05
N LEU A 70 0.39 -0.34 3.22
CA LEU A 70 -0.20 -1.14 2.15
C LEU A 70 -1.66 -1.37 2.50
N ILE A 71 -2.58 -1.07 1.59
CA ILE A 71 -4.03 -1.29 1.75
C ILE A 71 -4.53 -2.11 0.57
N SER A 72 -5.22 -3.21 0.86
CA SER A 72 -5.90 -4.00 -0.17
C SER A 72 -6.92 -3.13 -0.94
N ALA A 73 -6.86 -3.20 -2.26
CA ALA A 73 -7.76 -2.54 -3.20
C ALA A 73 -8.51 -3.61 -4.00
N GLY A 74 -9.45 -4.29 -3.34
CA GLY A 74 -10.17 -5.43 -3.89
C GLY A 74 -9.33 -6.71 -3.88
N GLU A 75 -9.73 -7.71 -4.67
CA GLU A 75 -9.04 -9.01 -4.70
C GLU A 75 -7.75 -9.00 -5.55
N ARG A 76 -7.54 -7.95 -6.34
CA ARG A 76 -6.56 -7.94 -7.44
C ARG A 76 -5.45 -6.90 -7.29
N GLY A 77 -5.57 -5.98 -6.34
CA GLY A 77 -4.63 -4.88 -6.21
C GLY A 77 -4.38 -4.48 -4.78
N VAL A 78 -3.25 -3.80 -4.58
CA VAL A 78 -2.84 -3.21 -3.30
C VAL A 78 -2.29 -1.82 -3.56
N LEU A 79 -2.80 -0.86 -2.81
CA LEU A 79 -2.31 0.50 -2.77
C LEU A 79 -1.21 0.63 -1.72
N THR A 80 0.01 0.84 -2.17
CA THR A 80 1.19 1.11 -1.33
C THR A 80 1.46 2.61 -1.29
N ALA A 81 1.77 3.15 -0.11
CA ALA A 81 2.24 4.52 0.04
C ALA A 81 3.40 4.61 1.03
N LEU A 82 4.27 5.61 0.81
CA LEU A 82 5.37 5.98 1.69
C LEU A 82 5.13 7.39 2.22
N THR A 83 5.42 7.58 3.50
CA THR A 83 5.21 8.83 4.23
C THR A 83 6.42 9.18 5.07
N LEU A 84 6.55 10.45 5.41
CA LEU A 84 7.55 10.96 6.34
C LEU A 84 7.23 10.61 7.80
N GLU A 85 8.24 10.70 8.67
CA GLU A 85 8.12 10.50 10.12
C GLU A 85 7.05 11.41 10.77
N ASP A 86 7.01 12.68 10.39
CA ASP A 86 6.08 13.68 10.94
C ASP A 86 4.69 13.67 10.27
N SER A 87 4.41 12.67 9.44
CA SER A 87 3.15 12.58 8.71
C SER A 87 1.96 12.38 9.66
N LYS A 88 0.82 12.97 9.32
CA LYS A 88 -0.44 12.72 10.04
C LYS A 88 -1.00 11.36 9.61
N VAL A 89 -0.41 10.27 10.11
CA VAL A 89 -0.71 8.89 9.73
C VAL A 89 -2.22 8.59 9.71
N GLY A 90 -2.98 9.10 10.68
CA GLY A 90 -4.44 8.91 10.70
C GLY A 90 -5.17 9.50 9.49
N LEU A 91 -4.73 10.66 8.99
CA LEU A 91 -5.28 11.28 7.78
C LEU A 91 -4.82 10.55 6.53
N VAL A 92 -3.54 10.15 6.47
CA VAL A 92 -3.03 9.33 5.36
C VAL A 92 -3.82 8.03 5.23
N LEU A 93 -4.03 7.32 6.34
CA LEU A 93 -4.84 6.10 6.36
C LEU A 93 -6.28 6.35 5.90
N TYR A 94 -6.89 7.47 6.29
CA TYR A 94 -8.23 7.83 5.84
C TYR A 94 -8.29 8.01 4.32
N ASP A 95 -7.38 8.82 3.76
CA ASP A 95 -7.32 9.09 2.32
C ASP A 95 -6.98 7.84 1.51
N MET A 96 -6.05 7.02 2.00
CA MET A 96 -5.67 5.77 1.34
C MET A 96 -6.80 4.75 1.34
N LYS A 97 -7.58 4.64 2.44
CA LYS A 97 -8.75 3.73 2.47
C LYS A 97 -9.82 4.16 1.46
N ALA A 98 -10.08 5.46 1.35
CA ALA A 98 -11.01 5.99 0.35
C ALA A 98 -10.51 5.68 -1.07
N ALA A 99 -9.23 5.95 -1.36
CA ALA A 99 -8.62 5.67 -2.65
C ALA A 99 -8.61 4.17 -3.00
N ALA A 100 -8.29 3.30 -2.04
CA ALA A 100 -8.29 1.85 -2.23
C ALA A 100 -9.70 1.32 -2.51
N ALA A 101 -10.73 1.85 -1.87
CA ALA A 101 -12.13 1.50 -2.15
C ALA A 101 -12.57 1.94 -3.56
N GLU A 102 -12.17 3.14 -4.00
CA GLU A 102 -12.40 3.59 -5.39
C GLU A 102 -11.68 2.67 -6.40
N MET A 103 -10.43 2.31 -6.13
CA MET A 103 -9.66 1.40 -6.98
C MET A 103 -10.26 0.00 -7.01
N ALA A 104 -10.72 -0.52 -5.87
CA ALA A 104 -11.40 -1.81 -5.79
C ALA A 104 -12.64 -1.83 -6.70
N ALA A 105 -13.45 -0.78 -6.69
CA ALA A 105 -14.63 -0.68 -7.56
C ALA A 105 -14.28 -0.68 -9.07
N ILE A 106 -13.10 -0.18 -9.44
CA ILE A 106 -12.61 -0.16 -10.82
C ILE A 106 -12.03 -1.52 -11.22
N LEU A 107 -11.25 -2.12 -10.31
CA LEU A 107 -10.59 -3.40 -10.56
C LEU A 107 -11.62 -4.53 -10.62
N GLY A 108 -12.72 -4.44 -9.85
CA GLY A 108 -13.76 -5.47 -9.70
C GLY A 108 -13.35 -6.52 -8.69
#